data_AF-A0A7J8HBN5-F1
#
_entry.id   AF-A0A7J8HBN5-F1
#
_cell.length_a   1.000
_cell.length_b   1.000
_cell.length_c   1.000
_cell.angle_alpha   90.00
_cell.angle_beta   90.00
_cell.angle_gamma   90.00
#
_symmetry.space_group_name_H-M   'P 1'
#
loop_
_entity.id
_entity.type
_entity.pdbx_description
1 polymer ?
#
loop_
_entity_poly.entity_id
_entity_poly.type
_entity_poly.pdbx_seq_one_letter_code
_entity_poly.pdbx_strand_id
1 'polypeptide(L)'
;MGNITVDSSSGCLKASTHQSALDVYVSQLGKVELKSHKGSILVKVASSLQAHLQLSGKEVDVNSEVHVQEMAKAHKDDGVIVTGLMNQGSKQEKWIKADAPKGTISFRSQSWFQSLKLQD
;
A
#
# COMPACT_ATOMS: atom_id res chain seq x y z
N MET A 1 -8.38 -13.71 10.15
CA MET A 1 -8.05 -12.57 9.26
C MET A 1 -8.76 -11.35 9.80
N GLY A 2 -8.04 -10.28 10.13
CA GLY A 2 -8.66 -8.99 10.43
C GLY A 2 -8.81 -8.21 9.14
N ASN A 3 -10.03 -7.84 8.76
CA ASN A 3 -10.28 -7.00 7.59
C ASN A 3 -10.48 -5.57 8.07
N ILE A 4 -9.61 -4.65 7.65
CA ILE A 4 -9.71 -3.23 7.98
C ILE A 4 -9.98 -2.50 6.68
N THR A 5 -11.24 -2.19 6.41
CA THR A 5 -11.65 -1.36 5.27
C THR A 5 -11.70 0.09 5.73
N VAL A 6 -10.99 0.97 5.04
CA VAL A 6 -10.89 2.39 5.40
C VAL A 6 -11.37 3.23 4.24
N ASP A 7 -12.43 3.99 4.46
CA ASP A 7 -12.89 5.06 3.58
C ASP A 7 -12.71 6.38 4.35
N SER A 8 -11.70 7.18 3.98
CA SER A 8 -11.38 8.43 4.68
C SER A 8 -11.35 9.57 3.68
N SER A 9 -12.14 10.61 3.95
CA SER A 9 -12.37 11.73 3.03
C SER A 9 -11.25 12.78 2.97
N SER A 10 -10.18 12.66 3.77
CA SER A 10 -8.95 13.48 3.75
C SER A 10 -8.01 13.22 4.94
N GLY A 11 -8.12 12.07 5.62
CA GLY A 11 -7.45 11.81 6.89
C GLY A 11 -6.07 11.14 6.78
N CYS A 12 -5.38 11.07 7.93
CA CYS A 12 -4.24 10.20 8.15
C CYS A 12 -4.73 8.84 8.67
N LEU A 13 -4.46 7.75 7.95
CA LEU A 13 -4.66 6.39 8.43
C LEU A 13 -3.35 5.85 9.01
N LYS A 14 -3.44 5.28 10.21
CA LYS A 14 -2.38 4.44 10.76
C LYS A 14 -2.97 3.12 11.25
N ALA A 15 -2.49 2.01 10.71
CA ALA A 15 -2.87 0.68 11.16
C ALA A 15 -1.62 -0.15 11.47
N SER A 16 -1.65 -0.88 12.57
CA SER A 16 -0.52 -1.72 12.98
C SER A 16 -0.99 -3.01 13.62
N THR A 17 -0.30 -4.10 13.32
CA THR A 17 -0.50 -5.41 13.95
C THR A 17 0.85 -6.12 14.12
N HIS A 18 0.91 -7.10 15.01
CA HIS A 18 2.14 -7.86 15.24
C HIS A 18 2.23 -9.12 14.38
N GLN A 19 1.13 -9.88 14.25
CA GLN A 19 1.11 -11.18 13.58
C GLN A 19 0.04 -11.33 12.50
N SER A 20 -0.91 -10.40 12.42
CA SER A 20 -2.00 -10.53 11.45
C SER A 20 -1.61 -9.96 10.10
N ALA A 21 -2.20 -10.51 9.04
CA ALA A 21 -2.17 -9.86 7.74
C ALA A 21 -3.01 -8.58 7.77
N LEU A 22 -2.57 -7.56 7.05
CA LEU A 22 -3.36 -6.37 6.77
C LEU A 22 -3.82 -6.42 5.31
N ASP A 23 -5.11 -6.21 5.10
CA ASP A 23 -5.68 -6.03 3.77
C ASP A 23 -6.42 -4.69 3.74
N VAL A 24 -5.89 -3.73 2.97
CA VAL A 24 -6.33 -2.32 3.00
C VAL A 24 -6.59 -1.83 1.59
N TYR A 25 -7.77 -1.24 1.38
CA TYR A 25 -8.10 -0.48 0.17
C TYR A 25 -7.98 1.02 0.44
N VAL A 26 -7.36 1.76 -0.48
CA VAL A 26 -7.13 3.21 -0.38
C VAL A 26 -7.70 3.87 -1.64
N SER A 27 -8.80 4.59 -1.48
CA SER A 27 -9.47 5.37 -2.55
C SER A 27 -9.12 6.85 -2.51
N GLN A 28 -8.92 7.39 -1.31
CA GLN A 28 -8.60 8.79 -1.04
C GLN A 28 -7.57 8.81 0.11
N LEU A 29 -6.61 9.74 0.09
CA LEU A 29 -5.65 9.85 1.20
C LEU A 29 -5.15 11.26 1.48
N GLY A 30 -4.90 11.52 2.76
CA GLY A 30 -3.85 12.40 3.24
C GLY A 30 -2.57 11.59 3.47
N LYS A 31 -2.52 10.71 4.48
CA LYS A 31 -1.33 9.92 4.81
C LYS A 31 -1.72 8.52 5.23
N VAL A 32 -1.03 7.49 4.73
CA VAL A 32 -1.28 6.09 5.10
C VAL A 32 -0.01 5.46 5.66
N GLU A 33 -0.06 4.96 6.89
CA GLU A 33 1.01 4.19 7.53
C GLU A 33 0.49 2.81 7.97
N LEU A 34 1.01 1.76 7.37
CA LEU A 34 0.66 0.37 7.67
C LEU A 34 1.88 -0.36 8.22
N LYS A 35 1.73 -1.09 9.32
CA LYS A 35 2.81 -1.88 9.92
C LYS A 35 2.34 -3.28 10.29
N SER A 36 3.06 -4.31 9.85
CA SER A 36 2.85 -5.68 10.30
C SER A 36 4.17 -6.40 10.52
N HIS A 37 4.53 -6.70 11.76
CA HIS A 37 5.88 -7.23 12.04
C HIS A 37 6.10 -8.63 11.42
N LYS A 38 5.16 -9.55 11.63
CA LYS A 38 5.22 -10.94 11.13
C LYS A 38 4.19 -11.25 10.04
N GLY A 39 3.20 -10.38 9.83
CA GLY A 39 2.15 -10.60 8.84
C GLY A 39 2.45 -9.88 7.52
N SER A 40 1.81 -10.34 6.46
CA SER A 40 1.87 -9.70 5.14
C SER A 40 0.90 -8.52 5.05
N ILE A 41 1.19 -7.57 4.15
CA ILE A 41 0.34 -6.41 3.89
C ILE A 41 -0.07 -6.42 2.42
N LEU A 42 -1.37 -6.48 2.16
CA LEU A 42 -1.96 -6.21 0.85
C LEU A 42 -2.49 -4.78 0.84
N VAL A 43 -1.93 -3.96 -0.03
CA VAL A 43 -2.40 -2.60 -0.29
C VAL A 43 -3.04 -2.56 -1.66
N LYS A 44 -4.33 -2.27 -1.68
CA LYS A 44 -5.12 -2.02 -2.88
C LYS A 44 -5.36 -0.52 -3.01
N VAL A 45 -5.14 0.03 -4.19
CA VAL A 45 -5.30 1.46 -4.45
C VAL A 45 -6.26 1.70 -5.61
N ALA A 46 -7.00 2.80 -5.55
CA ALA A 46 -7.76 3.26 -6.70
C ALA A 46 -6.80 3.67 -7.85
N SER A 47 -7.13 3.31 -9.10
CA SER A 47 -6.25 3.54 -10.26
C SER A 47 -5.90 5.01 -10.50
N SER A 48 -6.73 5.97 -10.07
CA SER A 48 -6.50 7.41 -10.22
C SER A 48 -5.73 8.04 -9.06
N LEU A 49 -5.39 7.25 -8.04
CA LEU A 49 -4.80 7.76 -6.80
C LEU A 49 -3.38 8.27 -7.04
N GLN A 50 -3.12 9.47 -6.56
CA GLN A 50 -1.81 10.10 -6.66
C GLN A 50 -1.14 10.12 -5.28
N ALA A 51 0.01 9.46 -5.14
CA ALA A 51 0.72 9.35 -3.86
C ALA A 51 2.19 8.97 -4.04
N HIS A 52 3.01 9.35 -3.05
CA HIS A 52 4.34 8.76 -2.87
C HIS A 52 4.21 7.38 -2.23
N LEU A 53 5.02 6.45 -2.69
CA LEU A 53 5.09 5.09 -2.18
C LEU A 53 6.42 4.87 -1.48
N GLN A 54 6.36 4.26 -0.30
CA GLN A 54 7.51 3.66 0.36
C GLN A 54 7.06 2.35 1.00
N LEU A 55 7.48 1.24 0.41
CA LEU A 55 7.12 -0.11 0.80
C LEU A 55 8.39 -0.81 1.29
N SER A 56 8.35 -1.41 2.48
CA SER A 56 9.50 -2.07 3.11
C SER A 56 9.06 -3.43 3.63
N GLY A 57 9.63 -4.52 3.13
CA GLY A 57 9.31 -5.85 3.64
C GLY A 57 10.34 -6.89 3.24
N LYS A 58 10.17 -8.13 3.71
CA LYS A 58 11.04 -9.23 3.28
C LYS A 58 10.98 -9.41 1.76
N GLU A 59 9.77 -9.30 1.23
CA GLU A 59 9.49 -9.28 -0.20
C GLU A 59 8.51 -8.15 -0.51
N VAL A 60 8.66 -7.53 -1.67
CA VAL A 60 7.74 -6.50 -2.16
C VAL A 60 7.35 -6.80 -3.59
N ASP A 61 6.07 -7.11 -3.78
CA ASP A 61 5.42 -7.33 -5.07
C ASP A 61 4.59 -6.11 -5.45
N VAL A 62 4.95 -5.46 -6.56
CA VAL A 62 4.22 -4.31 -7.11
C VAL A 62 3.63 -4.75 -8.45
N ASN A 63 2.30 -4.84 -8.51
CA ASN A 63 1.61 -5.24 -9.73
C ASN A 63 1.83 -4.23 -10.85
N SER A 64 2.14 -4.72 -12.06
CA SER A 64 2.38 -3.94 -13.27
C SER A 64 1.19 -3.06 -13.72
N GLU A 65 -0.02 -3.36 -13.27
CA GLU A 65 -1.21 -2.54 -13.48
C GLU A 65 -1.14 -1.18 -12.75
N VAL A 66 -0.22 -1.04 -11.79
CA VAL A 66 0.00 0.23 -11.08
C VAL A 66 1.15 1.00 -11.73
N HIS A 67 0.84 2.19 -12.24
CA HIS A 67 1.84 3.09 -12.79
C HIS A 67 2.63 3.79 -11.67
N VAL A 68 3.81 3.25 -11.37
CA VAL A 68 4.78 3.83 -10.44
C VAL A 68 5.95 4.43 -11.23
N GLN A 69 6.07 5.75 -11.18
CA GLN A 69 7.18 6.52 -11.75
C GLN A 69 8.31 6.64 -10.75
N GLU A 70 9.53 6.93 -11.25
CA GLU A 70 10.73 7.07 -10.41
C GLU A 70 10.92 5.89 -9.44
N MET A 71 10.52 4.69 -9.89
CA MET A 71 10.52 3.52 -9.05
C MET A 71 11.96 3.07 -8.76
N ALA A 72 12.34 3.14 -7.50
CA ALA A 72 13.62 2.66 -7.01
C ALA A 72 13.41 1.46 -6.10
N LYS A 73 14.25 0.45 -6.29
CA LYS A 73 14.30 -0.77 -5.47
C LYS A 73 15.67 -0.84 -4.82
N ALA A 74 15.70 -0.90 -3.49
CA ALA A 74 16.91 -1.06 -2.71
C ALA A 74 16.78 -2.32 -1.85
N HIS A 75 17.86 -3.11 -1.80
CA HIS A 75 17.96 -4.22 -0.87
C HIS A 75 18.67 -3.73 0.38
N LYS A 76 18.09 -4.00 1.56
CA LYS A 76 18.68 -3.64 2.84
C LYS A 76 18.57 -4.83 3.78
N ASP A 77 19.71 -5.30 4.28
CA ASP A 77 19.83 -6.48 5.13
C ASP A 77 19.21 -7.73 4.44
N ASP A 78 18.12 -8.28 4.98
CA ASP A 78 17.36 -9.41 4.43
C ASP A 78 16.03 -8.98 3.75
N GLY A 79 15.82 -7.68 3.59
CA GLY A 79 14.58 -7.10 3.06
C GLY A 79 14.76 -6.23 1.83
N VAL A 80 13.63 -5.81 1.29
CA VAL A 80 13.49 -4.98 0.09
C VAL A 80 12.72 -3.72 0.45
N ILE A 81 13.24 -2.58 0.02
CA ILE A 81 12.59 -1.29 0.09
C ILE A 81 12.30 -0.83 -1.34
N VAL A 82 11.04 -0.48 -1.60
CA VAL A 82 10.57 0.06 -2.87
C VAL A 82 10.02 1.45 -2.64
N THR A 83 10.52 2.42 -3.40
CA THR A 83 10.00 3.79 -3.42
C THR A 83 9.56 4.19 -4.81
N GLY A 84 8.64 5.14 -4.91
CA GLY A 84 8.24 5.71 -6.20
C GLY A 84 7.05 6.65 -6.10
N LEU A 85 6.63 7.18 -7.25
CA LEU A 85 5.53 8.11 -7.41
C LEU A 85 4.38 7.46 -8.19
N MET A 86 3.24 7.28 -7.55
CA MET A 86 2.06 6.78 -8.23
C MET A 86 1.35 7.91 -8.97
N ASN A 87 1.01 7.70 -10.25
CA ASN A 87 0.19 8.60 -11.07
C ASN A 87 0.62 10.08 -11.05
N GLN A 88 1.93 10.36 -11.11
CA GLN A 88 2.48 11.72 -11.05
C GLN A 88 2.11 12.50 -9.79
N GLY A 89 2.08 11.83 -8.64
CA GLY A 89 1.78 12.47 -7.35
C GLY A 89 2.62 13.73 -7.10
N SER A 90 1.96 14.79 -6.65
CA SER A 90 2.63 16.04 -6.27
C SER A 90 3.48 15.83 -5.03
N LYS A 91 4.61 16.56 -4.94
CA LYS A 91 5.62 16.49 -3.85
C LYS A 91 5.09 16.75 -2.43
N GLN A 92 3.80 17.09 -2.26
CA GLN A 92 3.25 17.54 -0.99
C GLN A 92 2.15 16.61 -0.48
N GLU A 93 2.40 16.12 0.74
CA GLU A 93 1.46 15.58 1.73
C GLU A 93 0.81 14.22 1.49
N LYS A 94 0.78 13.66 0.27
CA LYS A 94 0.18 12.34 -0.01
C LYS A 94 1.16 11.19 -0.08
N TRP A 95 1.06 10.25 0.86
CA TRP A 95 2.00 9.13 0.98
C TRP A 95 1.35 7.85 1.50
N ILE A 96 1.83 6.73 0.97
CA ILE A 96 1.53 5.38 1.41
C ILE A 96 2.83 4.74 1.87
N LYS A 97 2.92 4.48 3.17
CA LYS A 97 4.01 3.76 3.81
C LYS A 97 3.50 2.43 4.32
N ALA A 98 4.12 1.35 3.89
CA ALA A 98 3.84 0.02 4.41
C ALA A 98 5.15 -0.65 4.84
N ASP A 99 5.16 -1.20 6.04
CA ASP A 99 6.32 -1.85 6.63
C ASP A 99 5.94 -3.25 7.15
N ALA A 100 6.51 -4.28 6.52
CA ALA A 100 6.32 -5.69 6.86
C ALA A 100 7.66 -6.44 6.94
N PRO A 101 8.48 -6.20 7.98
CA PRO A 101 9.87 -6.67 8.02
C PRO A 101 10.05 -8.18 7.80
N LYS A 102 9.14 -9.01 8.32
CA LYS A 102 9.17 -10.47 8.13
C LYS A 102 8.08 -11.00 7.19
N GLY A 103 7.31 -10.09 6.60
CA GLY A 103 6.19 -10.41 5.73
C GLY A 103 6.42 -9.95 4.29
N THR A 104 5.42 -10.22 3.46
CA THR A 104 5.40 -9.75 2.07
C THR A 104 4.49 -8.53 1.97
N ILE A 105 4.90 -7.54 1.19
CA ILE A 105 4.03 -6.44 0.78
C ILE A 105 3.59 -6.70 -0.65
N SER A 106 2.28 -6.73 -0.87
CA SER A 106 1.68 -6.76 -2.20
C SER A 106 0.97 -5.43 -2.45
N PHE A 107 1.32 -4.75 -3.54
CA PHE A 107 0.75 -3.47 -3.93
C PHE A 107 0.03 -3.62 -5.27
N ARG A 108 -1.27 -3.36 -5.30
CA ARG A 108 -2.13 -3.61 -6.47
C ARG A 108 -3.12 -2.48 -6.72
N SER A 109 -3.46 -2.28 -7.99
CA SER A 109 -4.63 -1.48 -8.33
C SER A 109 -5.88 -2.32 -8.12
N GLN A 110 -6.96 -1.70 -7.62
CA GLN A 110 -8.28 -2.32 -7.59
C GLN A 110 -9.32 -1.26 -7.94
N SER A 111 -10.24 -1.59 -8.84
CA SER A 111 -11.37 -0.70 -9.11
C SER A 111 -12.34 -0.71 -7.92
N TRP A 112 -12.98 0.44 -7.65
CA TRP A 112 -14.02 0.51 -6.62
C TRP A 112 -15.16 -0.51 -6.87
N PHE A 113 -15.44 -0.83 -8.13
CA PHE A 113 -16.45 -1.81 -8.53
C PHE A 113 -16.05 -3.24 -8.08
N GLN A 114 -14.78 -3.61 -8.25
CA GLN A 114 -14.24 -4.87 -7.72
C GLN A 114 -14.23 -4.92 -6.18
N SER A 115 -14.19 -3.76 -5.50
CA SER A 115 -14.34 -3.71 -4.04
C SER A 115 -15.73 -4.09 -3.57
N LEU A 116 -16.78 -3.93 -4.40
CA LEU A 116 -18.16 -4.26 -4.03
C LEU A 116 -18.46 -5.76 -4.07
N LYS A 117 -17.55 -6.60 -4.56
CA LYS A 117 -17.76 -8.06 -4.77
C LYS A 117 -19.10 -8.37 -5.46
N LEU A 118 -19.56 -7.50 -6.36
CA LEU A 118 -20.74 -7.79 -7.16
C LEU A 118 -20.36 -8.97 -8.07
N GLN A 119 -20.96 -10.14 -7.82
CA GLN A 119 -20.95 -11.23 -8.77
C GLN A 119 -21.86 -10.83 -9.93
N ASP A 120 -21.43 -11.10 -11.16
CA ASP A 120 -22.35 -11.22 -12.30
C ASP A 120 -23.49 -12.20 -11.97
#